data_AF-A0A136KS26-F1
#
_entry.id   AF-A0A136KS26-F1
#
_cell.length_a   1.000
_cell.length_b   1.000
_cell.length_c   1.000
_cell.angle_alpha   90.00
_cell.angle_beta   90.00
_cell.angle_gamma   90.00
#
_symmetry.space_group_name_H-M   'P 1'
#
loop_
_entity.id
_entity.type
_entity.pdbx_description
1 polymer ?
#
loop_
_entity_poly.entity_id
_entity_poly.type
_entity_poly.pdbx_seq_one_letter_code
_entity_poly.pdbx_strand_id
1 'polypeptide(L)'
;MYGSETALAETFRDTASLFEAGADYQIVKKSILGSMELGDLAFMAKALDNADIYKKALIVPVSHELWQTYGSSLHKNEFVVYYLSKIKDTNIGVLIIEEQPTTFRLEFRSRDVTFNVAKLAVTLGGGGHKNAAGATLRNMSMQEAIQAVKNLL
;
A
#
# COMPACT_ATOMS: atom_id res chain seq x y z
N MET A 1 -2.21 -9.07 0.12
CA MET A 1 -3.31 -9.52 1.01
C MET A 1 -3.08 -8.93 2.41
N TYR A 2 -3.57 -7.72 2.72
CA TYR A 2 -3.35 -7.06 4.03
C TYR A 2 -4.59 -6.28 4.49
N GLY A 3 -5.65 -7.02 4.79
CA GLY A 3 -6.80 -6.54 5.54
C GLY A 3 -7.14 -7.59 6.60
N SER A 4 -6.90 -7.30 7.87
CA SER A 4 -7.16 -8.23 8.99
C SER A 4 -8.65 -8.57 9.16
N GLU A 5 -9.55 -7.86 8.48
CA GLU A 5 -10.99 -8.10 8.52
C GLU A 5 -11.42 -9.34 7.70
N THR A 6 -10.54 -9.92 6.87
CA THR A 6 -10.87 -11.10 6.03
C THR A 6 -10.38 -12.43 6.58
N ALA A 7 -9.65 -12.45 7.71
CA ALA A 7 -9.19 -13.68 8.34
C ALA A 7 -10.24 -14.16 9.36
N LEU A 8 -11.22 -14.92 8.88
CA LEU A 8 -12.31 -15.45 9.70
C LEU A 8 -11.97 -16.86 10.22
N ALA A 9 -12.72 -17.34 11.21
CA ALA A 9 -12.55 -18.70 11.75
C ALA A 9 -12.60 -19.78 10.65
N GLU A 10 -13.41 -19.55 9.61
CA GLU A 10 -13.49 -20.39 8.42
C GLU A 10 -12.16 -20.41 7.65
N THR A 11 -11.53 -19.26 7.42
CA THR A 11 -10.22 -19.17 6.76
C THR A 11 -9.16 -20.03 7.45
N PHE A 12 -9.15 -20.07 8.78
CA PHE A 12 -8.21 -20.90 9.54
C PHE A 12 -8.54 -22.40 9.47
N ARG A 13 -9.81 -22.77 9.41
CA ARG A 13 -10.23 -24.17 9.20
C ARG A 13 -9.82 -24.66 7.82
N ASP A 14 -10.06 -23.87 6.78
CA ASP A 14 -9.64 -24.19 5.42
C ASP A 14 -8.12 -24.33 5.32
N THR A 15 -7.39 -23.42 5.97
CA THR A 15 -5.92 -23.48 6.04
C THR A 15 -5.44 -24.78 6.70
N ALA A 16 -6.09 -25.24 7.76
CA ALA A 16 -5.74 -26.51 8.41
C ALA A 16 -5.98 -27.70 7.46
N SER A 17 -7.12 -27.73 6.76
CA SER A 17 -7.41 -28.78 5.77
C SER A 17 -6.40 -28.79 4.62
N LEU A 18 -5.88 -27.63 4.20
CA LEU A 18 -4.82 -27.56 3.20
C LEU A 18 -3.50 -28.18 3.71
N PHE A 19 -3.14 -27.92 4.97
CA PHE A 19 -1.94 -28.53 5.57
C PHE A 19 -2.10 -30.04 5.75
N GLU A 20 -3.27 -30.51 6.16
CA GLU A 20 -3.58 -31.94 6.23
C GLU A 20 -3.51 -32.62 4.86
N ALA A 21 -3.88 -31.91 3.78
CA ALA A 21 -3.75 -32.36 2.40
C ALA A 21 -2.31 -32.28 1.85
N GLY A 22 -1.34 -31.85 2.65
CA GLY A 22 0.09 -31.82 2.31
C GLY A 22 0.62 -30.48 1.79
N ALA A 23 -0.13 -29.38 1.91
CA ALA A 23 0.42 -28.06 1.61
C ALA A 23 1.53 -27.69 2.61
N ASP A 24 2.68 -27.24 2.10
CA ASP A 24 3.83 -26.86 2.93
C ASP A 24 3.88 -25.33 3.12
N TYR A 25 3.65 -24.89 4.36
CA TYR A 25 3.74 -23.49 4.73
C TYR A 25 5.11 -22.86 4.43
N GLN A 26 6.21 -23.60 4.59
CA GLN A 26 7.55 -23.07 4.34
C GLN A 26 7.77 -22.77 2.85
N ILE A 27 7.23 -23.60 1.97
CA ILE A 27 7.27 -23.36 0.52
C ILE A 27 6.45 -22.12 0.18
N VAL A 28 5.20 -22.03 0.66
CA VAL A 28 4.33 -20.87 0.42
C VAL A 28 4.97 -19.59 0.93
N LYS A 29 5.47 -19.61 2.17
CA LYS A 29 6.14 -18.47 2.79
C LYS A 29 7.38 -18.07 1.99
N LYS A 30 8.24 -19.01 1.60
CA LYS A 30 9.46 -18.68 0.84
C LYS A 30 9.13 -18.07 -0.52
N SER A 31 8.15 -18.64 -1.23
CA SER A 31 7.80 -18.23 -2.60
C SER A 31 7.00 -16.94 -2.68
N ILE A 32 6.23 -16.58 -1.65
CA ILE A 32 5.33 -15.41 -1.67
C ILE A 32 5.78 -14.31 -0.71
N LEU A 33 6.31 -14.68 0.45
CA LEU A 33 6.66 -13.74 1.53
C LEU A 33 8.18 -13.63 1.77
N GLY A 34 8.98 -14.49 1.12
CA GLY A 34 10.38 -14.73 1.47
C GLY A 34 11.40 -14.20 0.46
N SER A 35 10.97 -13.60 -0.64
CA SER A 35 11.87 -13.05 -1.66
C SER A 35 11.56 -11.58 -1.92
N MET A 36 12.52 -10.72 -1.58
CA MET A 36 12.59 -9.32 -1.97
C MET A 36 13.84 -9.18 -2.84
N GLU A 37 13.73 -8.53 -4.00
CA GLU A 37 14.91 -8.22 -4.79
C GLU A 37 15.66 -7.03 -4.19
N LEU A 38 16.98 -6.95 -4.38
CA LEU A 38 17.74 -5.79 -3.92
C LEU A 38 17.21 -4.47 -4.51
N GLY A 39 16.65 -4.53 -5.73
CA GLY A 39 15.96 -3.41 -6.37
C GLY A 39 14.73 -2.94 -5.59
N ASP A 40 13.93 -3.86 -5.03
CA ASP A 40 12.76 -3.51 -4.20
C ASP A 40 13.17 -2.77 -2.93
N LEU A 41 14.25 -3.25 -2.28
CA LEU A 41 14.79 -2.62 -1.08
C LEU A 41 15.28 -1.20 -1.38
N ALA A 42 16.00 -1.03 -2.50
CA ALA A 42 16.48 0.27 -2.94
C ALA A 42 15.34 1.22 -3.35
N PHE A 43 14.31 0.72 -4.03
CA PHE A 43 13.09 1.49 -4.31
C PHE A 43 12.42 1.95 -3.02
N MET A 44 12.24 1.05 -2.06
CA MET A 44 11.63 1.37 -0.77
C MET A 44 12.42 2.47 -0.05
N ALA A 45 13.75 2.38 0.00
CA ALA A 45 14.58 3.43 0.59
C ALA A 45 14.34 4.79 -0.08
N LYS A 46 14.37 4.84 -1.42
CA LYS A 46 14.15 6.09 -2.19
C LYS A 46 12.72 6.63 -2.11
N ALA A 47 11.72 5.76 -2.03
CA ALA A 47 10.34 6.18 -1.80
C ALA A 47 10.20 6.82 -0.41
N LEU A 48 10.78 6.20 0.62
CA LEU A 48 10.70 6.68 1.99
C LEU A 48 11.52 7.97 2.24
N ASP A 49 12.59 8.22 1.47
CA ASP A 49 13.31 9.51 1.51
C ASP A 49 12.39 10.71 1.24
N ASN A 50 11.30 10.51 0.48
CA ASN A 50 10.33 11.55 0.13
C ASN A 50 9.10 11.57 1.06
N ALA A 51 9.06 10.71 2.08
CA ALA A 51 7.91 10.61 2.96
C ALA A 51 7.76 11.83 3.89
N ASP A 52 6.53 12.25 4.12
CA ASP A 52 6.19 13.35 5.03
C ASP A 52 5.00 12.96 5.92
N ILE A 53 4.90 13.56 7.11
CA ILE A 53 3.76 13.36 8.02
C ILE A 53 2.90 14.61 8.06
N TYR A 54 1.62 14.47 7.73
CA TYR A 54 0.63 15.54 7.80
C TYR A 54 -0.58 15.09 8.63
N LYS A 55 -0.91 15.80 9.72
CA LYS A 55 -2.07 15.50 10.60
C LYS A 55 -2.23 14.01 10.94
N LYS A 56 -1.15 13.33 11.33
CA LYS A 56 -1.11 11.88 11.60
C LYS A 56 -1.37 11.00 10.36
N ALA A 57 -1.10 11.47 9.15
CA ALA A 57 -1.04 10.65 7.95
C ALA A 57 0.40 10.61 7.43
N LEU A 58 0.91 9.41 7.18
CA LEU A 58 2.14 9.25 6.41
C LEU A 58 1.81 9.41 4.93
N ILE A 59 2.45 10.34 4.23
CA ILE A 59 2.29 10.57 2.80
C ILE A 59 3.62 10.24 2.12
N VAL A 60 3.61 9.30 1.19
CA VAL A 60 4.80 8.85 0.45
C VAL A 60 4.58 9.11 -1.04
N PRO A 61 5.11 10.19 -1.61
CA PRO A 61 5.08 10.45 -3.05
C PRO A 61 6.22 9.73 -3.78
N VAL A 62 5.91 9.16 -4.93
CA VAL A 62 6.84 8.46 -5.82
C VAL A 62 6.70 9.03 -7.23
N SER A 63 7.75 9.68 -7.72
CA SER A 63 7.77 10.27 -9.06
C SER A 63 7.77 9.21 -10.16
N HIS A 64 7.42 9.62 -11.38
CA HIS A 64 7.44 8.72 -12.52
C HIS A 64 8.84 8.15 -12.79
N GLU A 65 9.87 8.99 -12.66
CA GLU A 65 11.27 8.58 -12.79
C GLU A 65 11.60 7.45 -11.81
N LEU A 66 11.33 7.68 -10.51
CA LEU A 66 11.57 6.68 -9.47
C LEU A 66 10.75 5.40 -9.72
N TRP A 67 9.51 5.51 -10.21
CA TRP A 67 8.67 4.36 -10.52
C TRP A 67 9.22 3.49 -11.66
N GLN A 68 9.81 4.13 -12.69
CA GLN A 68 10.36 3.47 -13.87
C GLN A 68 11.75 2.88 -13.61
N THR A 69 12.62 3.57 -12.86
CA THR A 69 13.98 3.09 -12.55
C THR A 69 14.01 1.70 -11.93
N TYR A 70 12.99 1.35 -11.14
CA TYR A 70 12.89 0.08 -10.43
C TYR A 70 11.86 -0.89 -11.06
N GLY A 71 11.49 -0.65 -12.33
CA GLY A 71 10.34 -1.26 -13.01
C GLY A 71 10.36 -2.78 -13.25
N SER A 72 11.39 -3.52 -12.82
CA SER A 72 11.50 -4.96 -13.04
C SER A 72 10.70 -5.82 -12.07
N SER A 73 10.41 -5.31 -10.87
CA SER A 73 9.77 -6.12 -9.83
C SER A 73 8.26 -5.93 -9.79
N LEU A 74 7.55 -7.06 -9.73
CA LEU A 74 6.11 -7.12 -9.49
C LEU A 74 5.75 -6.72 -8.04
N HIS A 75 6.72 -6.78 -7.12
CA HIS A 75 6.53 -6.57 -5.69
C HIS A 75 7.03 -5.20 -5.19
N LYS A 76 7.52 -4.35 -6.10
CA LYS A 76 8.22 -3.10 -5.77
C LYS A 76 7.53 -2.21 -4.74
N ASN A 77 6.21 -2.05 -4.79
CA ASN A 77 5.48 -1.23 -3.83
C ASN A 77 4.85 -2.01 -2.67
N GLU A 78 4.80 -3.34 -2.71
CA GLU A 78 4.13 -4.15 -1.67
C GLU A 78 4.72 -3.91 -0.29
N PHE A 79 6.04 -3.78 -0.20
CA PHE A 79 6.74 -3.50 1.05
C PHE A 79 6.48 -2.09 1.56
N VAL A 80 6.53 -1.08 0.70
CA VAL A 80 6.20 0.30 1.08
C VAL A 80 4.77 0.37 1.63
N VAL A 81 3.83 -0.22 0.91
CA VAL A 81 2.41 -0.31 1.29
C VAL A 81 2.23 -1.03 2.62
N TYR A 82 2.96 -2.11 2.86
CA TYR A 82 2.92 -2.83 4.14
C TYR A 82 3.31 -1.92 5.31
N TYR A 83 4.35 -1.10 5.15
CA TYR A 83 4.84 -0.21 6.21
C TYR A 83 3.99 1.06 6.41
N LEU A 84 3.15 1.45 5.45
CA LEU A 84 2.26 2.63 5.57
C LEU A 84 1.41 2.60 6.85
N SER A 85 0.90 1.42 7.25
CA SER A 85 0.07 1.24 8.45
C SER A 85 0.88 1.03 9.74
N LYS A 86 2.21 1.00 9.67
CA LYS A 86 3.07 0.60 10.80
C LYS A 86 3.72 1.79 11.51
N ILE A 87 3.75 2.95 10.89
CA ILE A 87 4.35 4.16 11.47
C ILE A 87 3.62 4.57 12.74
N LYS A 88 4.38 4.89 13.78
CA LYS A 88 3.86 5.31 15.08
C LYS A 88 3.21 6.68 14.94
N ASP A 89 2.18 6.93 15.74
CA ASP A 89 1.50 8.23 15.84
C ASP A 89 0.82 8.70 14.53
N THR A 90 0.66 7.78 13.56
CA THR A 90 -0.16 7.96 12.36
C THR A 90 -1.43 7.09 12.41
N ASN A 91 -2.51 7.58 11.82
CA ASN A 91 -3.79 6.87 11.69
C ASN A 91 -3.90 6.17 10.33
N ILE A 92 -3.31 6.77 9.31
CA ILE A 92 -3.30 6.26 7.94
C ILE A 92 -1.91 6.43 7.32
N GLY A 93 -1.65 5.67 6.27
CA GLY A 93 -0.60 5.97 5.32
C GLY A 93 -1.12 5.91 3.90
N VAL A 94 -0.54 6.73 3.02
CA VAL A 94 -0.86 6.80 1.61
C VAL A 94 0.42 6.79 0.79
N LEU A 95 0.47 5.92 -0.20
CA LEU A 95 1.48 5.93 -1.24
C LEU A 95 0.86 6.56 -2.50
N ILE A 96 1.54 7.56 -3.06
CA ILE A 96 1.11 8.33 -4.24
C ILE A 96 2.12 8.05 -5.35
N ILE A 97 1.75 7.23 -6.32
CA ILE A 97 2.67 6.76 -7.37
C ILE A 97 2.29 7.41 -8.70
N GLU A 98 3.22 8.16 -9.30
CA GLU A 98 3.06 8.67 -10.66
C GLU A 98 3.37 7.57 -11.69
N GLU A 99 2.38 6.73 -11.99
CA GLU A 99 2.59 5.59 -12.90
C GLU A 99 2.85 6.01 -14.34
N GLN A 100 2.26 7.13 -14.74
CA GLN A 100 2.48 7.83 -16.00
C GLN A 100 2.53 9.33 -15.70
N PRO A 101 3.19 10.15 -16.53
CA PRO A 101 3.19 11.59 -16.34
C PRO A 101 1.78 12.13 -16.09
N THR A 102 1.59 12.86 -14.99
CA THR A 102 0.30 13.44 -14.56
C THR A 102 -0.81 12.46 -14.16
N THR A 103 -0.51 11.16 -14.04
CA THR A 103 -1.44 10.12 -13.58
C THR A 103 -0.90 9.45 -12.32
N PHE A 104 -1.68 9.52 -11.24
CA PHE A 104 -1.28 9.05 -9.92
C PHE A 104 -2.18 7.93 -9.43
N ARG A 105 -1.58 6.81 -9.05
CA ARG A 105 -2.26 5.76 -8.30
C ARG A 105 -2.03 5.98 -6.81
N LEU A 106 -3.13 6.04 -6.08
CA LEU A 106 -3.14 6.21 -4.64
C LEU A 106 -3.41 4.86 -3.98
N GLU A 107 -2.61 4.51 -2.97
CA GLU A 107 -2.81 3.32 -2.15
C GLU A 107 -2.87 3.73 -0.68
N PHE A 108 -4.07 3.62 -0.10
CA PHE A 108 -4.34 3.96 1.28
C PHE A 108 -4.31 2.73 2.17
N ARG A 109 -3.73 2.88 3.35
CA ARG A 109 -3.78 1.90 4.45
C ARG A 109 -4.16 2.60 5.74
N SER A 110 -5.10 2.04 6.49
CA SER A 110 -5.30 2.47 7.87
C SER A 110 -4.37 1.68 8.79
N ARG A 111 -3.91 2.33 9.87
CA ARG A 111 -3.29 1.67 11.01
C ARG A 111 -4.34 1.17 12.00
N ASP A 112 -5.33 2.01 12.26
CA ASP A 112 -6.38 1.77 13.25
C ASP A 112 -7.68 1.35 12.55
N VAL A 113 -8.35 0.35 13.13
CA VAL A 113 -9.68 -0.11 12.74
C VAL A 113 -10.76 0.97 12.89
N THR A 114 -10.48 2.09 13.56
CA THR A 114 -11.42 3.22 13.63
C THR A 114 -11.45 4.06 12.35
N PHE A 115 -10.38 4.02 11.53
CA PHE A 115 -10.29 4.80 10.30
C PHE A 115 -10.72 3.98 9.07
N ASN A 116 -11.60 4.56 8.26
CA ASN A 116 -12.09 3.95 7.03
C ASN A 116 -11.49 4.65 5.81
N VAL A 117 -10.41 4.09 5.26
CA VAL A 117 -9.74 4.65 4.08
C VAL A 117 -10.53 4.44 2.79
N ALA A 118 -11.49 3.51 2.74
CA ALA A 118 -12.38 3.37 1.58
C ALA A 118 -13.23 4.62 1.37
N LYS A 119 -13.67 5.29 2.44
CA LYS A 119 -14.41 6.56 2.32
C LYS A 119 -13.56 7.65 1.65
N LEU A 120 -12.28 7.75 2.02
CA LEU A 120 -11.34 8.71 1.41
C LEU A 120 -11.13 8.40 -0.07
N ALA A 121 -10.92 7.14 -0.40
CA ALA A 121 -10.75 6.70 -1.78
C ALA A 121 -11.99 6.99 -2.64
N VAL A 122 -13.20 6.75 -2.12
CA VAL A 122 -14.46 7.05 -2.83
C VAL A 122 -14.60 8.54 -3.15
N THR A 123 -14.20 9.45 -2.25
CA THR A 123 -14.20 10.89 -2.52
C THR A 123 -13.30 11.26 -3.70
N LEU A 124 -12.28 10.45 -3.99
CA LEU A 124 -11.37 10.62 -5.12
C LEU A 124 -11.77 9.76 -6.34
N GLY A 125 -12.98 9.19 -6.37
CA GLY A 125 -13.47 8.36 -7.47
C GLY A 125 -12.92 6.93 -7.48
N GLY A 126 -12.32 6.48 -6.37
CA GLY A 126 -11.81 5.13 -6.17
C GLY A 126 -12.73 4.25 -5.30
N GLY A 127 -12.12 3.31 -4.58
CA GLY A 127 -12.84 2.38 -3.70
C GLY A 127 -11.93 1.38 -2.98
N GLY A 128 -12.53 0.44 -2.27
CA GLY A 128 -11.83 -0.64 -1.59
C GLY A 128 -12.43 -0.99 -0.23
N HIS A 129 -11.60 -1.56 0.63
CA HIS A 129 -11.97 -1.95 1.99
C HIS A 129 -11.60 -0.90 3.01
N LYS A 130 -12.23 -0.99 4.17
CA LYS A 130 -12.03 -0.08 5.29
C LYS A 130 -10.57 0.16 5.66
N ASN A 131 -9.73 -0.87 5.61
CA ASN A 131 -8.30 -0.77 5.96
C ASN A 131 -7.36 -0.68 4.75
N ALA A 132 -7.88 -0.77 3.53
CA ALA A 132 -7.11 -0.88 2.31
C ALA A 132 -7.94 -0.42 1.11
N ALA A 133 -7.61 0.73 0.54
CA ALA A 133 -8.36 1.31 -0.57
C ALA A 133 -7.42 2.03 -1.55
N GLY A 134 -7.93 2.37 -2.72
CA GLY A 134 -7.15 3.08 -3.72
C GLY A 134 -8.01 3.92 -4.65
N ALA A 135 -7.37 4.89 -5.29
CA ALA A 135 -7.98 5.77 -6.28
C ALA A 135 -6.94 6.13 -7.35
N THR A 136 -7.41 6.65 -8.48
CA THR A 136 -6.53 7.17 -9.54
C THR A 136 -6.86 8.62 -9.82
N LEU A 137 -5.87 9.49 -9.68
CA LEU A 137 -5.94 10.89 -10.06
C LEU A 137 -5.26 11.10 -11.42
N ARG A 138 -5.76 12.02 -12.23
CA ARG A 138 -5.27 12.27 -13.59
C ARG A 138 -5.20 13.76 -13.88
N ASN A 139 -4.38 14.13 -14.86
CA ASN A 139 -4.24 15.49 -15.40
C ASN A 139 -3.85 16.53 -14.33
N MET A 140 -2.93 16.18 -13.44
CA MET A 140 -2.43 17.08 -12.40
C MET A 140 -0.94 16.86 -12.13
N SER A 141 -0.34 17.74 -11.34
CA SER A 141 1.02 17.62 -10.82
C SER A 141 1.08 16.77 -9.54
N MET A 142 2.28 16.33 -9.17
CA MET A 142 2.51 15.63 -7.89
C MET A 142 2.05 16.48 -6.69
N GLN A 143 2.31 17.80 -6.73
CA GLN A 143 1.91 18.72 -5.67
C GLN A 143 0.39 18.80 -5.53
N GLU A 144 -0.33 18.86 -6.65
CA GLU A 144 -1.80 18.84 -6.66
C GLU A 144 -2.35 17.51 -6.15
N ALA A 145 -1.73 16.38 -6.52
CA ALA A 145 -2.12 15.06 -6.00
C ALA A 145 -1.91 14.96 -4.48
N ILE A 146 -0.76 15.42 -3.97
CA ILE A 146 -0.50 15.51 -2.52
C ILE A 146 -1.54 16.40 -1.84
N GLN A 147 -1.85 17.57 -2.43
CA GLN A 147 -2.81 18.51 -1.85
C GLN A 147 -4.24 17.94 -1.85
N ALA A 148 -4.64 17.23 -2.90
CA ALA A 148 -5.92 16.54 -2.97
C ALA A 148 -6.07 15.53 -1.83
N VAL A 149 -5.00 14.79 -1.51
CA VAL A 149 -5.00 13.88 -0.35
C VAL A 149 -5.03 14.66 0.97
N LYS A 150 -4.21 15.71 1.14
CA LYS A 150 -4.19 16.54 2.36
C LYS A 150 -5.55 17.18 2.67
N ASN A 151 -6.34 17.52 1.66
CA ASN A 151 -7.67 18.10 1.82
C ASN A 151 -8.71 17.11 2.39
N LEU A 152 -8.42 15.80 2.40
CA LEU A 152 -9.29 14.76 2.97
C LEU A 152 -8.98 14.46 4.45
N LEU A 153 -7.93 15.07 5.02
CA LEU A 153 -7.38 14.79 6.35
C LEU A 153 -7.63 15.93 7.35
#